data_AF-A0A640W0S8-F1
#
_entry.id   AF-A0A640W0S8-F1
#
_cell.length_a   1.000
_cell.length_b   1.000
_cell.length_c   1.000
_cell.angle_alpha   90.00
_cell.angle_beta   90.00
_cell.angle_gamma   90.00
#
_symmetry.space_group_name_H-M   'P 1'
#
loop_
_entity.id
_entity.type
_entity.pdbx_description
1 polymer ?
#
loop_
_entity_poly.entity_id
_entity_poly.type
_entity_poly.pdbx_seq_one_letter_code
_entity_poly.pdbx_strand_id
1 'polypeptide(L)'
;MLKFKCTNAGEAKIMLKNVTLSNINASRIEAYIENATITVFDNFAPVANFSYLPSNAAANETVTFNASMSYDSDGSIVNYTWDFGDGSTGYGCIVNHSYASNGAYNVTLLVKDDDGAIASIKKIVIIWVKWDINMDGRINILDLILIGQHWNEHGKRGWIRADVNDDGVINVLDMILVATHWTG
;
A
#
# COMPACT_ATOMS: atom_id res chain seq x y z
N MET A 1 -29.78 32.51 -18.81
CA MET A 1 -29.24 31.89 -17.59
C MET A 1 -28.34 30.75 -18.01
N LEU A 2 -27.02 30.88 -17.83
CA LEU A 2 -26.08 29.79 -18.11
C LEU A 2 -26.37 28.66 -17.10
N LYS A 3 -26.68 27.46 -17.60
CA LYS A 3 -26.87 26.28 -16.77
C LYS A 3 -25.78 25.27 -17.16
N PHE A 4 -24.99 24.90 -16.17
CA PHE A 4 -23.92 23.92 -16.30
C PHE A 4 -24.51 22.53 -16.06
N LYS A 5 -24.16 21.55 -16.90
CA LYS A 5 -24.46 20.14 -16.64
C LYS A 5 -23.22 19.34 -16.99
N CYS A 6 -22.63 18.69 -15.99
CA CYS A 6 -21.49 17.81 -16.19
C CYS A 6 -22.02 16.49 -16.80
N THR A 7 -21.44 16.03 -17.91
CA THR A 7 -21.77 14.75 -18.54
C THR A 7 -20.48 14.01 -18.83
N ASN A 8 -20.12 13.10 -17.91
CA ASN A 8 -19.06 12.09 -17.94
C ASN A 8 -17.63 12.56 -18.27
N ALA A 9 -16.66 11.93 -17.61
CA ALA A 9 -15.24 12.21 -17.73
C ALA A 9 -14.79 12.21 -19.20
N GLY A 10 -14.20 13.32 -19.66
CA GLY A 10 -13.47 13.40 -20.93
C GLY A 10 -14.08 14.25 -22.06
N GLU A 11 -15.32 14.73 -21.96
CA GLU A 11 -15.90 15.62 -22.99
C GLU A 11 -16.35 16.97 -22.43
N ALA A 12 -15.58 18.03 -22.69
CA ALA A 12 -16.03 19.41 -22.48
C ALA A 12 -16.86 19.87 -23.69
N LYS A 13 -18.20 19.94 -23.54
CA LYS A 13 -19.10 20.45 -24.59
C LYS A 13 -19.72 21.79 -24.18
N ILE A 14 -19.50 22.82 -24.99
CA ILE A 14 -20.19 24.11 -24.87
C ILE A 14 -21.52 24.02 -25.63
N MET A 15 -22.65 24.13 -24.93
CA MET A 15 -23.99 24.10 -25.52
C MET A 15 -24.69 25.44 -25.35
N LEU A 16 -24.93 26.16 -26.45
CA LEU A 16 -25.74 27.37 -26.48
C LEU A 16 -27.21 26.99 -26.70
N LYS A 17 -28.07 27.19 -25.69
CA LYS A 17 -29.52 27.00 -25.83
C LYS A 17 -30.27 28.31 -25.55
N ASN A 18 -31.26 28.60 -26.40
CA ASN A 18 -32.20 29.72 -26.26
C ASN A 18 -31.55 31.11 -26.23
N VAL A 19 -30.65 31.39 -27.19
CA VAL A 19 -30.18 32.76 -27.43
C VAL A 19 -31.27 33.49 -28.22
N THR A 20 -32.07 34.32 -27.53
CA THR A 20 -33.14 35.11 -28.13
C THR A 20 -32.92 36.60 -27.88
N LEU A 21 -33.14 37.41 -28.91
CA LEU A 21 -33.11 38.86 -28.86
C LEU A 21 -34.54 39.36 -29.13
N SER A 22 -35.14 40.11 -28.21
CA SER A 22 -36.52 40.62 -28.33
C SER A 22 -36.60 42.11 -28.01
N ASN A 23 -37.51 42.83 -28.68
CA ASN A 23 -37.72 44.30 -28.56
C ASN A 23 -36.50 45.17 -28.91
N ILE A 24 -35.87 44.94 -30.08
CA ILE A 24 -34.72 45.74 -30.52
C ILE A 24 -35.09 46.66 -31.68
N ASN A 25 -34.88 47.96 -31.52
CA ASN A 25 -34.94 48.97 -32.58
C ASN A 25 -33.52 49.48 -32.86
N ALA A 26 -32.71 48.68 -33.56
CA ALA A 26 -31.30 48.97 -33.82
C ALA A 26 -30.94 48.74 -35.29
N SER A 27 -30.05 49.58 -35.84
CA SER A 27 -29.56 49.48 -37.23
C SER A 27 -28.49 48.39 -37.43
N ARG A 28 -27.88 47.90 -36.35
CA ARG A 28 -27.01 46.70 -36.35
C ARG A 28 -27.05 46.03 -34.99
N ILE A 29 -27.15 44.70 -34.98
CA ILE A 29 -27.11 43.89 -33.75
C ILE A 29 -26.05 42.82 -33.96
N GLU A 30 -25.08 42.76 -33.05
CA GLU A 30 -24.02 41.76 -33.09
C GLU A 30 -23.85 41.16 -31.70
N ALA A 31 -23.62 39.85 -31.64
CA ALA A 31 -23.28 39.13 -30.42
C ALA A 31 -22.00 38.34 -30.71
N TYR A 32 -20.92 38.70 -30.04
CA TYR A 32 -19.64 38.02 -30.16
C TYR A 32 -19.22 37.45 -28.81
N ILE A 33 -18.68 36.25 -28.82
CA ILE A 33 -17.82 35.75 -27.76
C ILE A 33 -16.41 36.06 -28.25
N GLU A 34 -15.77 37.07 -27.66
CA GLU A 34 -14.45 37.53 -28.10
C GLU A 34 -13.37 36.47 -27.82
N ASN A 35 -13.47 35.80 -26.66
CA ASN A 35 -12.75 34.56 -26.36
C ASN A 35 -13.48 33.75 -25.27
N ALA A 36 -13.33 32.43 -25.30
CA ALA A 36 -13.70 31.53 -24.21
C ALA A 36 -12.66 30.40 -24.19
N THR A 37 -11.90 30.30 -23.11
CA THR A 37 -10.87 29.26 -22.95
C THR A 37 -11.35 28.24 -21.93
N ILE A 38 -11.23 26.96 -22.28
CA ILE A 38 -11.37 25.84 -21.35
C ILE A 38 -10.00 25.17 -21.32
N THR A 39 -9.37 25.15 -20.16
CA THR A 39 -8.15 24.38 -19.92
C THR A 39 -8.52 23.10 -19.20
N VAL A 40 -8.34 21.97 -19.87
CA VAL A 40 -8.38 20.64 -19.26
C VAL A 40 -6.93 20.26 -19.00
N PHE A 41 -6.61 19.86 -17.77
CA PHE A 41 -5.32 19.26 -17.46
C PHE A 41 -5.45 17.74 -17.65
N ASP A 42 -4.39 17.12 -18.18
CA ASP A 42 -4.28 15.67 -18.16
C ASP A 42 -4.09 15.22 -16.71
N ASN A 43 -4.84 14.20 -16.27
CA ASN A 43 -4.64 13.59 -14.96
C ASN A 43 -3.35 12.74 -14.97
N PHE A 44 -2.47 12.95 -13.99
CA PHE A 44 -1.34 12.06 -13.74
C PHE A 44 -1.77 10.93 -12.80
N ALA A 45 -1.41 9.69 -13.16
CA ALA A 45 -1.71 8.57 -12.27
C ALA A 45 -0.95 8.70 -10.93
N PRO A 46 -1.54 8.25 -9.81
CA PRO A 46 -0.92 8.32 -8.50
C PRO A 46 0.32 7.42 -8.43
N VAL A 47 1.15 7.61 -7.40
CA VAL A 47 2.27 6.72 -7.07
C VAL A 47 1.89 5.85 -5.88
N ALA A 48 1.83 4.53 -6.09
CA ALA A 48 1.57 3.55 -5.04
C ALA A 48 2.87 3.18 -4.30
N ASN A 49 2.86 3.26 -2.96
CA ASN A 49 3.96 2.76 -2.14
C ASN A 49 3.48 2.34 -0.75
N PHE A 50 4.12 1.33 -0.17
CA PHE A 50 3.84 0.92 1.20
C PHE A 50 5.03 0.36 1.96
N SER A 51 4.96 0.39 3.28
CA SER A 51 5.80 -0.36 4.20
C SER A 51 4.96 -1.35 5.02
N TYR A 52 5.62 -2.27 5.71
CA TYR A 52 4.95 -3.18 6.64
C TYR A 52 5.85 -3.45 7.85
N LEU A 53 5.22 -3.70 9.00
CA LEU A 53 5.89 -4.08 10.24
C LEU A 53 5.05 -5.12 11.01
N PRO A 54 5.69 -6.05 11.75
CA PRO A 54 7.14 -6.25 11.80
C PRO A 54 7.67 -6.87 10.50
N SER A 55 8.96 -6.66 10.18
CA SER A 55 9.59 -7.27 9.00
C SER A 55 9.85 -8.77 9.17
N ASN A 56 9.74 -9.26 10.41
CA ASN A 56 9.97 -10.64 10.84
C ASN A 56 8.72 -11.32 11.41
N ALA A 57 7.52 -10.98 10.92
CA ALA A 57 6.27 -11.56 11.43
C ALA A 57 6.17 -13.08 11.24
N ALA A 58 5.79 -13.81 12.28
CA ALA A 58 5.47 -15.24 12.20
C ALA A 58 3.99 -15.48 11.83
N ALA A 59 3.65 -16.73 11.53
CA ALA A 59 2.27 -17.12 11.29
C ALA A 59 1.37 -16.74 12.48
N ASN A 60 0.17 -16.24 12.18
CA ASN A 60 -0.83 -15.70 13.10
C ASN A 60 -0.43 -14.41 13.86
N GLU A 61 0.74 -13.84 13.59
CA GLU A 61 1.09 -12.51 14.08
C GLU A 61 0.48 -11.43 13.18
N THR A 62 0.13 -10.30 13.80
CA THR A 62 -0.44 -9.17 13.07
C THR A 62 0.67 -8.38 12.37
N VAL A 63 0.53 -8.21 11.07
CA VAL A 63 1.35 -7.33 10.23
C VAL A 63 0.54 -6.07 9.93
N THR A 64 1.11 -4.92 10.29
CA THR A 64 0.55 -3.61 9.93
C THR A 64 1.15 -3.17 8.61
N PHE A 65 0.30 -2.99 7.60
CA PHE A 65 0.64 -2.43 6.29
C PHE A 65 0.30 -0.94 6.27
N ASN A 66 1.22 -0.12 5.76
CA ASN A 66 1.06 1.33 5.74
C ASN A 66 1.37 1.89 4.35
N ALA A 67 0.35 2.42 3.67
CA ALA A 67 0.42 3.04 2.36
C ALA A 67 0.59 4.57 2.39
N SER A 68 0.87 5.19 3.54
CA SER A 68 0.94 6.65 3.70
C SER A 68 2.03 7.33 2.87
N MET A 69 2.94 6.56 2.27
CA MET A 69 3.96 7.05 1.34
C MET A 69 3.46 7.08 -0.12
N SER A 70 2.23 6.64 -0.38
CA SER A 70 1.57 6.85 -1.66
C SER A 70 1.15 8.31 -1.79
N TYR A 71 1.22 8.85 -3.00
CA TYR A 71 0.84 10.24 -3.24
C TYR A 71 0.33 10.41 -4.66
N ASP A 72 -0.34 11.52 -4.88
CA ASP A 72 -0.76 11.98 -6.20
C ASP A 72 -0.24 13.42 -6.42
N SER A 73 0.22 13.74 -7.63
CA SER A 73 0.96 14.98 -7.90
C SER A 73 0.10 16.17 -8.25
N ASP A 74 -1.10 15.90 -8.77
CA ASP A 74 -2.08 16.86 -9.28
C ASP A 74 -3.46 16.69 -8.64
N GLY A 75 -3.65 15.64 -7.82
CA GLY A 75 -4.89 15.39 -7.09
C GLY A 75 -4.69 14.77 -5.72
N SER A 76 -5.63 13.89 -5.35
CA SER A 76 -5.68 13.21 -4.05
C SER A 76 -6.09 11.74 -4.19
N ILE A 77 -5.46 10.86 -3.40
CA ILE A 77 -5.83 9.44 -3.39
C ILE A 77 -7.15 9.24 -2.63
N VAL A 78 -8.16 8.71 -3.31
CA VAL A 78 -9.50 8.46 -2.75
C VAL A 78 -9.74 7.02 -2.32
N ASN A 79 -8.92 6.07 -2.78
CA ASN A 79 -9.08 4.65 -2.41
C ASN A 79 -7.76 3.89 -2.36
N TYR A 80 -7.68 2.97 -1.39
CA TYR A 80 -6.58 2.03 -1.18
C TYR A 80 -7.17 0.62 -1.07
N THR A 81 -6.75 -0.28 -1.94
CA THR A 81 -7.19 -1.68 -1.96
C THR A 81 -5.99 -2.60 -1.89
N TRP A 82 -6.06 -3.58 -1.03
CA TRP A 82 -5.00 -4.55 -0.77
C TRP A 82 -5.44 -5.94 -1.20
N ASP A 83 -4.52 -6.65 -1.84
CA ASP A 83 -4.53 -8.11 -1.98
C ASP A 83 -3.31 -8.63 -1.22
N PHE A 84 -3.55 -9.41 -0.17
CA PHE A 84 -2.48 -9.92 0.69
C PHE A 84 -1.78 -11.15 0.10
N GLY A 85 -2.24 -11.69 -1.03
CA GLY A 85 -1.63 -12.83 -1.71
C GLY A 85 -1.95 -14.19 -1.08
N ASP A 86 -2.78 -14.22 -0.04
CA ASP A 86 -3.32 -15.43 0.60
C ASP A 86 -4.82 -15.65 0.28
N GLY A 87 -5.37 -14.85 -0.63
CA GLY A 87 -6.78 -14.84 -1.01
C GLY A 87 -7.65 -13.85 -0.21
N SER A 88 -7.09 -13.17 0.78
CA SER A 88 -7.78 -12.10 1.51
C SER A 88 -7.48 -10.71 0.93
N THR A 89 -8.38 -9.77 1.21
CA THR A 89 -8.29 -8.38 0.74
C THR A 89 -8.52 -7.40 1.87
N GLY A 90 -7.93 -6.20 1.77
CA GLY A 90 -8.09 -5.11 2.73
C GLY A 90 -8.40 -3.77 2.07
N TYR A 91 -8.92 -2.81 2.87
CA TYR A 91 -9.25 -1.46 2.41
C TYR A 91 -8.78 -0.41 3.42
N GLY A 92 -8.22 0.68 2.91
CA GLY A 92 -7.72 1.79 3.73
C GLY A 92 -6.22 2.00 3.62
N CYS A 93 -5.76 3.19 4.03
CA CYS A 93 -4.35 3.59 3.93
C CYS A 93 -3.46 2.78 4.89
N ILE A 94 -3.95 2.47 6.09
CA ILE A 94 -3.29 1.61 7.07
C ILE A 94 -4.22 0.44 7.37
N VAL A 95 -3.73 -0.78 7.22
CA VAL A 95 -4.49 -2.01 7.43
C VAL A 95 -3.68 -3.03 8.22
N ASN A 96 -4.36 -3.83 9.02
CA ASN A 96 -3.76 -4.94 9.74
C ASN A 96 -4.18 -6.25 9.09
N HIS A 97 -3.25 -7.18 8.93
CA HIS A 97 -3.52 -8.52 8.40
C HIS A 97 -2.63 -9.56 9.09
N SER A 98 -3.10 -10.80 9.19
CA SER A 98 -2.32 -11.92 9.72
C SER A 98 -2.44 -13.12 8.78
N TYR A 99 -1.34 -13.86 8.64
CA TYR A 99 -1.27 -15.01 7.74
C TYR A 99 -1.34 -16.30 8.56
N ALA A 100 -2.22 -17.23 8.16
CA ALA A 100 -2.40 -18.49 8.86
C ALA A 100 -1.21 -19.45 8.74
N SER A 101 -0.36 -19.25 7.73
CA SER A 101 0.80 -20.10 7.45
C SER A 101 2.02 -19.23 7.16
N ASN A 102 3.20 -19.81 7.39
CA ASN A 102 4.45 -19.24 6.93
C ASN A 102 4.56 -19.35 5.40
N GLY A 103 5.36 -18.46 4.80
CA GLY A 103 5.55 -18.44 3.36
C GLY A 103 5.86 -17.06 2.81
N ALA A 104 6.12 -17.00 1.51
CA ALA A 104 6.28 -15.75 0.79
C ALA A 104 4.97 -15.35 0.11
N TYR A 105 4.44 -14.19 0.47
CA TYR A 105 3.17 -13.65 -0.01
C TYR A 105 3.41 -12.44 -0.91
N ASN A 106 2.81 -12.44 -2.10
CA ASN A 106 2.87 -11.32 -3.04
C ASN A 106 1.81 -10.28 -2.72
N VAL A 107 2.12 -9.39 -1.77
CA VAL A 107 1.19 -8.33 -1.36
C VAL A 107 1.12 -7.25 -2.44
N THR A 108 -0.08 -6.97 -2.91
CA THR A 108 -0.36 -5.95 -3.92
C THR A 108 -1.21 -4.84 -3.31
N LEU A 109 -0.72 -3.60 -3.43
CA LEU A 109 -1.48 -2.39 -3.14
C LEU A 109 -1.93 -1.77 -4.46
N LEU A 110 -3.21 -1.43 -4.54
CA LEU A 110 -3.81 -0.61 -5.59
C LEU A 110 -4.30 0.70 -4.98
N VAL A 111 -3.90 1.83 -5.58
CA VAL A 111 -4.35 3.16 -5.19
C VAL A 111 -5.09 3.82 -6.35
N LYS A 112 -6.13 4.60 -6.04
CA LYS A 112 -6.94 5.32 -7.03
C LYS A 112 -7.05 6.79 -6.62
N ASP A 113 -6.86 7.71 -7.57
CA ASP A 113 -7.01 9.15 -7.38
C ASP A 113 -8.47 9.63 -7.56
N ASP A 114 -8.72 10.92 -7.31
CA ASP A 114 -10.01 11.58 -7.41
C ASP A 114 -10.53 11.75 -8.85
N ASP A 115 -9.64 11.71 -9.84
CA ASP A 115 -9.97 11.74 -11.27
C ASP A 115 -10.10 10.34 -11.91
N GLY A 116 -9.90 9.30 -11.10
CA GLY A 116 -10.16 7.91 -11.41
C GLY A 116 -9.00 7.09 -11.95
N ALA A 117 -7.79 7.65 -12.11
CA ALA A 117 -6.63 6.85 -12.49
C ALA A 117 -6.13 6.00 -11.33
N ILE A 118 -5.43 4.92 -11.69
CA ILE A 118 -5.06 3.84 -10.79
C ILE A 118 -3.59 3.52 -10.95
N ALA A 119 -2.91 3.30 -9.84
CA ALA A 119 -1.57 2.72 -9.80
C ALA A 119 -1.51 1.54 -8.84
N SER A 120 -0.51 0.68 -9.04
CA SER A 120 -0.29 -0.47 -8.15
C SER A 120 1.18 -0.72 -7.89
N ILE A 121 1.45 -1.34 -6.75
CA ILE A 121 2.78 -1.82 -6.37
C ILE A 121 2.66 -3.21 -5.73
N LYS A 122 3.64 -4.07 -6.00
CA LYS A 122 3.73 -5.42 -5.43
C LYS A 122 5.04 -5.57 -4.65
N LYS A 123 4.97 -6.11 -3.44
CA LYS A 123 6.15 -6.47 -2.64
C LYS A 123 5.96 -7.88 -2.07
N ILE A 124 7.06 -8.63 -1.98
CA ILE A 124 7.07 -9.91 -1.28
C ILE A 124 7.15 -9.65 0.22
N VAL A 125 6.22 -10.23 0.97
CA VAL A 125 6.24 -10.30 2.43
C VAL A 125 6.51 -11.73 2.84
N ILE A 126 7.53 -11.94 3.66
CA ILE A 126 7.88 -13.26 4.16
C ILE A 126 7.31 -13.40 5.57
N ILE A 127 6.47 -14.41 5.75
CA ILE A 127 5.97 -14.85 7.04
C ILE A 127 6.82 -16.03 7.48
N TRP A 128 7.46 -15.86 8.62
CA TRP A 128 8.52 -16.75 9.07
C TRP A 128 7.95 -17.98 9.77
N VAL A 129 8.66 -19.10 9.62
CA VAL A 129 8.49 -20.23 10.54
C VAL A 129 9.06 -19.78 11.87
N LYS A 130 8.22 -19.74 12.90
CA LYS A 130 8.70 -19.39 14.24
C LYS A 130 9.76 -20.41 14.66
N TRP A 131 10.86 -19.95 15.26
CA TRP A 131 12.00 -20.75 15.73
C TRP A 131 12.93 -21.33 14.66
N ASP A 132 12.62 -21.15 13.37
CA ASP A 132 13.51 -21.45 12.25
C ASP A 132 14.39 -20.23 11.97
N ILE A 133 15.63 -20.29 12.47
CA ILE A 133 16.58 -19.17 12.49
C ILE A 133 17.31 -19.09 11.16
N ASN A 134 17.61 -20.24 10.54
CA ASN A 134 18.33 -20.34 9.29
C ASN A 134 17.44 -20.22 8.04
N MET A 135 16.12 -20.33 8.22
CA MET A 135 15.08 -20.15 7.22
C MET A 135 15.07 -21.22 6.14
N ASP A 136 15.50 -22.44 6.50
CA ASP A 136 15.46 -23.61 5.63
C ASP A 136 14.11 -24.34 5.67
N GLY A 137 13.19 -23.90 6.53
CA GLY A 137 11.86 -24.47 6.73
C GLY A 137 11.81 -25.60 7.75
N ARG A 138 12.89 -25.87 8.49
CA ARG A 138 12.97 -26.94 9.49
C ARG A 138 13.64 -26.45 10.76
N ILE A 139 12.98 -26.65 11.90
CA ILE A 139 13.56 -26.37 13.21
C ILE A 139 14.48 -27.54 13.61
N ASN A 140 15.79 -27.35 13.48
CA ASN A 140 16.81 -28.38 13.62
C ASN A 140 18.13 -27.85 14.25
N ILE A 141 19.16 -28.70 14.29
CA ILE A 141 20.44 -28.35 14.92
C ILE A 141 21.14 -27.15 14.26
N LEU A 142 20.90 -26.91 12.96
CA LEU A 142 21.47 -25.78 12.24
C LEU A 142 20.95 -24.44 12.77
N ASP A 143 19.71 -24.39 13.26
CA ASP A 143 19.16 -23.19 13.91
C ASP A 143 19.86 -22.89 15.22
N LEU A 144 20.09 -23.92 16.03
CA LEU A 144 20.81 -23.81 17.29
C LEU A 144 22.27 -23.38 17.07
N ILE A 145 22.91 -23.90 16.02
CA ILE A 145 24.26 -23.50 15.63
C ILE A 145 24.31 -22.02 15.28
N LEU A 146 23.31 -21.49 14.55
CA LEU A 146 23.25 -20.06 14.23
C LEU A 146 23.13 -19.21 15.50
N ILE A 147 22.27 -19.58 16.45
CA ILE A 147 22.19 -18.87 17.74
C ILE A 147 23.57 -18.87 18.44
N GLY A 148 24.25 -20.01 18.47
CA GLY A 148 25.59 -20.13 19.04
C GLY A 148 26.66 -19.27 18.33
N GLN A 149 26.51 -19.00 17.03
CA GLN A 149 27.41 -18.12 16.28
C GLN A 149 27.25 -16.64 16.66
N HIS A 150 26.09 -16.27 17.19
CA HIS A 150 25.75 -14.89 17.60
C HIS A 150 25.73 -14.71 19.13
N TRP A 151 26.42 -15.59 19.86
CA TRP A 151 26.43 -15.60 21.32
C TRP A 151 26.92 -14.28 21.94
N ASN A 152 26.22 -13.79 22.97
CA ASN A 152 26.47 -12.52 23.64
C ASN A 152 26.38 -11.28 22.71
N GLU A 153 25.74 -11.37 21.55
CA GLU A 153 25.33 -10.17 20.83
C GLU A 153 24.23 -9.44 21.62
N HIS A 154 24.32 -8.11 21.69
CA HIS A 154 23.45 -7.27 22.52
C HIS A 154 22.81 -6.13 21.73
N GLY A 155 21.57 -5.81 22.09
CA GLY A 155 20.85 -4.58 21.69
C GLY A 155 20.12 -4.65 20.34
N LYS A 156 19.26 -3.65 20.09
CA LYS A 156 18.36 -3.52 18.91
C LYS A 156 19.04 -3.46 17.52
N ARG A 157 20.34 -3.79 17.44
CA ARG A 157 21.17 -3.91 16.24
C ARG A 157 21.82 -5.29 16.07
N GLY A 158 21.69 -6.19 17.05
CA GLY A 158 22.11 -7.59 16.91
C GLY A 158 21.23 -8.36 15.93
N TRP A 159 21.60 -9.60 15.63
CA TRP A 159 20.75 -10.49 14.83
C TRP A 159 19.45 -10.83 15.58
N ILE A 160 18.45 -9.95 15.49
CA ILE A 160 17.13 -10.05 16.16
C ILE A 160 16.46 -11.42 15.95
N ARG A 161 16.81 -12.12 14.87
CA ARG A 161 16.29 -13.46 14.59
C ARG A 161 16.74 -14.51 15.61
N ALA A 162 17.89 -14.34 16.25
CA ALA A 162 18.44 -15.29 17.22
C ALA A 162 18.13 -14.93 18.68
N ASP A 163 17.66 -13.70 18.96
CA ASP A 163 17.08 -13.29 20.25
C ASP A 163 15.59 -13.64 20.25
N VAL A 164 15.29 -14.92 20.43
CA VAL A 164 13.95 -15.46 20.20
C VAL A 164 13.01 -15.29 21.39
N ASN A 165 13.55 -14.90 22.55
CA ASN A 165 12.78 -14.57 23.75
C ASN A 165 12.61 -13.03 23.95
N ASP A 166 13.16 -12.22 23.02
CA ASP A 166 13.14 -10.76 23.03
C ASP A 166 13.70 -10.12 24.32
N ASP A 167 14.65 -10.77 24.99
CA ASP A 167 15.27 -10.26 26.22
C ASP A 167 16.43 -9.28 25.96
N GLY A 168 16.84 -9.14 24.69
CA GLY A 168 17.89 -8.23 24.23
C GLY A 168 19.30 -8.83 24.28
N VAL A 169 19.42 -10.13 24.62
CA VAL A 169 20.68 -10.84 24.79
C VAL A 169 20.62 -12.24 24.18
N ILE A 170 21.41 -12.49 23.15
CA ILE A 170 21.48 -13.84 22.55
C ILE A 170 22.27 -14.78 23.46
N ASN A 171 21.58 -15.74 24.07
CA ASN A 171 22.15 -16.63 25.09
C ASN A 171 21.52 -18.05 25.09
N VAL A 172 21.80 -18.82 26.15
CA VAL A 172 21.36 -20.21 26.28
C VAL A 172 19.83 -20.34 26.32
N LEU A 173 19.14 -19.33 26.83
CA LEU A 173 17.68 -19.32 26.92
C LEU A 173 17.06 -19.27 25.52
N ASP A 174 17.67 -18.57 24.58
CA ASP A 174 17.27 -18.58 23.17
C ASP A 174 17.43 -19.95 22.52
N MET A 175 18.61 -20.57 22.73
CA MET A 175 18.87 -21.93 22.24
C MET A 175 17.87 -22.94 22.81
N ILE A 176 17.59 -22.87 24.12
CA ILE A 176 16.63 -23.76 24.76
C ILE A 176 15.24 -23.56 24.15
N LEU A 177 14.82 -22.31 23.92
CA LEU A 177 13.51 -22.01 23.38
C LEU A 177 13.34 -22.57 21.96
N VAL A 178 14.35 -22.45 21.10
CA VAL A 178 14.34 -23.10 19.78
C VAL A 178 14.36 -24.63 19.89
N ALA A 179 15.18 -25.19 20.78
CA ALA A 179 15.28 -26.63 20.97
C ALA A 179 13.97 -27.27 21.44
N THR A 180 13.13 -26.55 22.20
CA THR A 180 11.79 -27.04 22.60
C THR A 180 10.81 -27.21 21.44
N HIS A 181 11.12 -26.65 20.27
CA HIS A 181 10.30 -26.71 19.07
C HIS A 181 10.93 -27.56 17.96
N TRP A 182 11.92 -28.38 18.29
CA TRP A 182 12.57 -29.27 17.34
C TRP A 182 11.55 -30.23 16.70
N THR A 183 11.49 -30.24 15.37
CA THR A 183 10.52 -31.04 14.60
C THR A 183 11.02 -32.38 14.05
N GLY A 184 12.28 -32.76 14.31
CA GLY A 184 12.88 -34.04 13.90
C GLY A 184 13.29 -34.12 12.44
#